data_AF-A0A4R4ZEU6-F1
#
_entry.id   AF-A0A4R4ZEU6-F1
#
_cell.length_a   1.000
_cell.length_b   1.000
_cell.length_c   1.000
_cell.angle_alpha   90.00
_cell.angle_beta   90.00
_cell.angle_gamma   90.00
#
_symmetry.space_group_name_H-M   'P 1'
#
loop_
_entity.id
_entity.type
_entity.pdbx_description
1 polymer ?
#
loop_
_entity_poly.entity_id
_entity_poly.type
_entity_poly.pdbx_seq_one_letter_code
_entity_poly.pdbx_strand_id
1 'polypeptide(L)'
;MSAIANEAGVDRTTVHRRFATREALLSAVFQAKLDSAERVLDEARLVEAPVAVALHRYVEGIIPVSREWPVDTRRMMQKDPEADRRRQEQSARLDAFVQRAADEGHLRPDVSPAWARAVLDQLVDSMAHRFPEVAPPQAADLVVDTFLNGLGAT
;
A
#
# COMPACT_ATOMS: atom_id res chain seq x y z
N MET A 1 -7.47 -12.08 21.59
CA MET A 1 -7.15 -13.41 21.03
C MET A 1 -8.39 -14.23 20.75
N SER A 2 -9.35 -14.36 21.67
CA SER A 2 -10.59 -15.12 21.42
C SER A 2 -11.41 -14.65 20.20
N ALA A 3 -11.57 -13.33 19.99
CA ALA A 3 -12.25 -12.81 18.80
C ALA A 3 -11.50 -13.12 17.48
N ILE A 4 -10.17 -13.06 17.50
CA ILE A 4 -9.33 -13.38 16.33
C ILE A 4 -9.33 -14.88 16.05
N ALA A 5 -9.34 -15.71 17.09
CA ALA A 5 -9.44 -17.16 16.98
C ALA A 5 -10.78 -17.58 16.35
N ASN A 6 -11.88 -16.97 16.81
CA ASN A 6 -13.21 -17.19 16.22
C ASN A 6 -13.29 -16.75 14.76
N GLU A 7 -12.75 -15.57 14.42
CA GLU A 7 -12.74 -15.07 13.04
C GLU A 7 -11.85 -15.91 12.11
N ALA A 8 -10.70 -16.37 12.60
CA ALA A 8 -9.79 -17.23 11.85
C ALA A 8 -10.19 -18.71 11.86
N GLY A 9 -11.30 -19.08 12.49
CA GLY A 9 -11.79 -20.47 12.56
C GLY A 9 -10.85 -21.43 13.29
N VAL A 10 -10.01 -20.92 14.21
CA VAL A 10 -9.01 -21.71 14.94
C VAL A 10 -9.26 -21.70 16.44
N ASP A 11 -8.84 -22.75 17.14
CA ASP A 11 -8.93 -22.80 18.59
C ASP A 11 -8.02 -21.76 19.27
N ARG A 12 -8.47 -21.18 20.38
CA ARG A 12 -7.73 -20.18 21.17
C ARG A 12 -6.34 -20.69 21.58
N THR A 13 -6.22 -21.97 21.89
CA THR A 13 -4.97 -22.63 22.28
C THR A 13 -3.97 -22.69 21.13
N THR A 14 -4.45 -22.84 19.89
CA THR A 14 -3.62 -22.83 18.68
C THR A 14 -3.03 -21.44 18.44
N VAL A 15 -3.83 -20.38 18.63
CA VAL A 15 -3.36 -18.99 18.54
C VAL A 15 -2.33 -18.69 19.62
N HIS A 16 -2.60 -19.08 20.88
CA HIS A 16 -1.67 -18.88 21.99
C HIS A 16 -0.36 -19.66 21.84
N ARG A 17 -0.38 -20.87 21.27
CA ARG A 17 0.84 -21.66 21.00
C ARG A 17 1.73 -20.99 19.96
N ARG A 18 1.13 -20.35 18.95
CA ARG A 18 1.85 -19.64 17.88
C ARG A 18 2.30 -18.25 18.34
N PHE A 19 1.50 -17.58 19.18
CA PHE A 19 1.73 -16.22 19.65
C PHE A 19 1.49 -16.12 21.16
N ALA A 20 2.58 -15.97 21.91
CA ALA A 20 2.55 -15.92 23.37
C ALA A 20 1.74 -14.73 23.92
N THR A 21 1.66 -13.63 23.14
CA THR A 21 0.98 -12.40 23.54
C THR A 21 0.19 -11.78 22.38
N ARG A 22 -0.73 -10.87 22.70
CA ARG A 22 -1.48 -10.09 21.69
C ARG A 22 -0.52 -9.23 20.88
N GLU A 23 0.51 -8.71 21.52
CA GLU A 23 1.57 -7.89 20.92
C GLU A 23 2.37 -8.71 19.90
N ALA A 24 2.73 -9.96 20.22
CA ALA A 24 3.43 -10.85 19.30
C ALA A 24 2.58 -11.20 18.06
N LEU A 25 1.27 -11.44 18.25
CA LEU A 25 0.33 -11.66 17.15
C LEU A 25 0.24 -10.42 16.25
N LEU A 26 0.07 -9.24 16.85
CA LEU A 26 -0.01 -8.00 16.10
C LEU A 26 1.28 -7.72 15.32
N SER A 27 2.45 -7.86 15.96
CA SER A 27 3.75 -7.73 15.29
C SER A 27 3.86 -8.66 14.08
N ALA A 28 3.47 -9.94 14.21
CA ALA A 28 3.49 -10.86 13.08
C ALA A 28 2.54 -10.47 11.94
N VAL A 29 1.33 -9.98 12.28
CA VAL A 29 0.38 -9.43 11.30
C VAL A 29 0.99 -8.21 10.58
N PHE A 30 1.69 -7.33 11.31
CA PHE A 30 2.36 -6.18 10.73
C PHE A 30 3.46 -6.55 9.76
N GLN A 31 4.31 -7.51 10.14
CA GLN A 31 5.36 -8.01 9.26
C GLN A 31 4.75 -8.60 7.99
N ALA A 32 3.67 -9.38 8.10
CA ALA A 32 2.97 -9.93 6.92
C ALA A 32 2.39 -8.85 5.98
N LYS A 33 1.88 -7.74 6.54
CA LYS A 33 1.44 -6.59 5.74
C LYS A 33 2.62 -5.95 5.00
N LEU A 34 3.72 -5.68 5.70
CA LEU A 34 4.92 -5.09 5.10
C LEU A 34 5.50 -6.01 4.02
N ASP A 35 5.54 -7.33 4.25
CA ASP A 35 5.99 -8.31 3.25
C ASP A 35 5.09 -8.32 2.01
N SER A 36 3.79 -8.12 2.19
CA SER A 36 2.84 -8.05 1.07
C SER A 36 2.99 -6.77 0.28
N ALA A 37 3.17 -5.63 0.94
CA ALA A 37 3.48 -4.36 0.29
C ALA A 37 4.84 -4.39 -0.44
N GLU A 38 5.85 -5.05 0.15
CA GLU A 38 7.17 -5.20 -0.47
C GLU A 38 7.08 -5.95 -1.80
N ARG A 39 6.37 -7.08 -1.82
CA ARG A 39 6.15 -7.87 -3.03
C ARG A 39 5.49 -7.04 -4.13
N VAL A 40 4.47 -6.25 -3.79
CA VAL A 40 3.81 -5.35 -4.74
C VAL A 40 4.80 -4.34 -5.33
N LEU A 41 5.64 -3.71 -4.51
CA LEU A 41 6.63 -2.74 -4.98
C LEU A 41 7.69 -3.40 -5.88
N ASP A 42 8.07 -4.64 -5.62
CA ASP A 42 9.01 -5.42 -6.44
C ASP A 42 8.39 -5.80 -7.79
N GLU A 43 7.16 -6.28 -7.78
CA GLU A 43 6.41 -6.67 -8.98
C GLU A 43 6.00 -5.47 -9.85
N ALA A 44 5.83 -4.29 -9.24
CA ALA A 44 5.52 -3.06 -9.95
C ALA A 44 6.66 -2.59 -10.87
N ARG A 45 7.92 -3.00 -10.62
CA ARG A 45 9.10 -2.63 -11.42
C ARG A 45 9.22 -1.11 -11.57
N LEU A 46 9.14 -0.41 -10.44
CA LEU A 46 9.07 1.06 -10.34
C LEU A 46 10.29 1.80 -10.90
N VAL A 47 11.41 1.13 -11.21
CA VAL A 47 12.65 1.79 -11.65
C VAL A 47 12.87 1.65 -13.15
N GLU A 48 12.31 0.62 -13.77
CA GLU A 48 12.62 0.19 -15.13
C GLU A 48 11.40 0.11 -16.05
N ALA A 49 10.20 -0.10 -15.52
CA ALA A 49 9.01 -0.15 -16.34
C ALA A 49 8.53 1.26 -16.69
N PRO A 50 7.87 1.44 -17.86
CA PRO A 50 7.22 2.70 -18.22
C PRO A 50 6.30 3.18 -17.10
N VAL A 51 6.28 4.48 -16.81
CA VAL A 51 5.60 5.05 -15.65
C VAL A 51 4.14 4.60 -15.53
N ALA A 52 3.37 4.67 -16.62
CA ALA A 52 1.97 4.25 -16.60
C ALA A 52 1.79 2.75 -16.28
N VAL A 53 2.68 1.90 -16.81
CA VAL A 53 2.64 0.45 -16.56
C VAL A 53 3.01 0.13 -15.11
N ALA A 54 4.07 0.78 -14.60
CA ALA A 54 4.52 0.61 -13.22
C ALA A 54 3.47 1.11 -12.22
N LEU A 55 2.85 2.27 -12.50
CA LEU A 55 1.78 2.83 -11.69
C LEU A 55 0.57 1.89 -11.63
N HIS A 56 0.14 1.37 -12.79
CA HIS A 56 -0.98 0.43 -12.84
C HIS A 56 -0.69 -0.83 -12.01
N ARG A 57 0.48 -1.47 -12.21
CA ARG A 57 0.87 -2.68 -11.44
C ARG A 57 0.91 -2.41 -9.94
N TYR A 58 1.49 -1.27 -9.54
CA TYR A 58 1.51 -0.88 -8.13
C TYR A 58 0.09 -0.73 -7.58
N VAL A 59 -0.77 0.03 -8.25
CA VAL A 59 -2.14 0.28 -7.77
C VAL A 59 -2.96 -1.00 -7.71
N GLU A 60 -2.89 -1.82 -8.75
CA GLU A 60 -3.58 -3.11 -8.83
C GLU A 60 -3.17 -4.05 -7.68
N GLY A 61 -1.87 -4.10 -7.37
CA GLY A 61 -1.34 -4.94 -6.30
C GLY A 61 -1.58 -4.39 -4.88
N ILE A 62 -1.51 -3.07 -4.69
CA ILE A 62 -1.58 -2.47 -3.35
C ILE A 62 -3.01 -2.33 -2.83
N ILE A 63 -4.01 -2.23 -3.71
CA ILE A 63 -5.42 -2.13 -3.32
C ILE A 63 -5.89 -3.37 -2.51
N PRO A 64 -5.67 -4.62 -2.96
CA PRO A 64 -5.96 -5.81 -2.17
C PRO A 64 -5.26 -5.83 -0.82
N VAL A 65 -3.96 -5.51 -0.78
CA VAL A 65 -3.20 -5.42 0.48
C VAL A 65 -3.81 -4.37 1.40
N SER A 66 -4.27 -3.24 0.87
CA SER A 66 -4.90 -2.19 1.67
C SER A 66 -6.24 -2.66 2.22
N ARG A 67 -7.05 -3.38 1.44
CA ARG A 67 -8.35 -3.97 1.86
C ARG A 67 -8.21 -4.97 3.00
N GLU A 68 -7.21 -5.84 2.92
CA GLU A 68 -6.94 -6.85 3.95
C GLU A 68 -6.57 -6.25 5.31
N TRP A 69 -5.97 -5.05 5.31
CA TRP A 69 -5.33 -4.49 6.49
C TRP A 69 -5.77 -3.05 6.80
N PRO A 70 -7.01 -2.85 7.32
CA PRO A 70 -7.58 -1.52 7.57
C PRO A 70 -6.73 -0.66 8.52
N VAL A 71 -6.85 0.65 8.31
CA VAL A 71 -5.94 1.72 8.76
C VAL A 71 -5.73 1.79 10.29
N ASP A 72 -6.64 1.23 11.11
CA ASP A 72 -6.52 1.20 12.58
C ASP A 72 -5.24 0.53 13.10
N THR A 73 -4.61 -0.26 12.25
CA THR A 73 -3.33 -0.90 12.50
C THR A 73 -2.14 0.09 12.48
N ARG A 74 -2.23 1.24 11.78
CA ARG A 74 -1.15 2.25 11.66
C ARG A 74 -0.71 2.87 13.00
N ARG A 75 -1.62 3.10 13.96
CA ARG A 75 -1.26 3.67 15.29
C ARG A 75 -0.48 2.69 16.16
N MET A 76 -0.62 1.39 15.93
CA MET A 76 0.13 0.37 16.67
C MET A 76 1.52 0.11 16.08
N MET A 77 1.75 0.43 14.80
CA MET A 77 3.03 0.28 14.10
C MET A 77 4.15 1.15 14.68
N GLN A 78 3.84 2.34 15.21
CA GLN A 78 4.84 3.32 15.70
C GLN A 78 5.67 2.84 16.91
N LYS A 79 5.35 1.68 17.48
CA LYS A 79 6.05 1.11 18.64
C LYS A 79 7.10 0.05 18.28
N ASP A 80 7.17 -0.36 17.01
CA ASP A 80 8.16 -1.31 16.49
C ASP A 80 9.13 -0.58 15.55
N PRO A 81 10.37 -0.27 15.99
CA PRO A 81 11.34 0.49 15.20
C PRO A 81 11.69 -0.16 13.86
N GLU A 82 11.68 -1.49 13.79
CA GLU A 82 12.03 -2.22 12.57
C GLU A 82 10.89 -2.16 11.55
N ALA A 83 9.65 -2.32 12.01
CA ALA A 83 8.47 -2.13 11.15
C ALA A 83 8.36 -0.68 10.66
N ASP A 84 8.70 0.29 11.51
CA ASP A 84 8.73 1.71 11.15
C ASP A 84 9.77 1.98 10.04
N ARG A 85 11.00 1.47 10.22
CA ARG A 85 12.09 1.55 9.21
C ARG A 85 11.66 0.97 7.86
N ARG A 86 11.14 -0.25 7.84
CA ARG A 86 10.66 -0.89 6.60
C ARG A 86 9.55 -0.09 5.91
N ARG A 87 8.61 0.45 6.67
CA ARG A 87 7.55 1.32 6.11
C ARG A 87 8.15 2.58 5.47
N GLN A 88 9.14 3.20 6.11
CA GLN A 88 9.82 4.38 5.56
C GLN A 88 10.54 4.04 4.26
N GLU A 89 11.21 2.89 4.17
CA GLU A 89 11.88 2.41 2.96
C GLU A 89 10.90 2.18 1.81
N GLN A 90 9.76 1.55 2.09
CA GLN A 90 8.67 1.37 1.11
C GLN A 90 8.11 2.72 0.62
N SER A 91 7.93 3.68 1.53
CA SER A 91 7.49 5.04 1.17
C SER A 91 8.51 5.73 0.27
N ALA A 92 9.80 5.65 0.60
CA ALA A 92 10.86 6.27 -0.17
C ALA A 92 10.95 5.72 -1.61
N ARG A 93 10.66 4.43 -1.83
CA ARG A 93 10.56 3.83 -3.16
C ARG A 93 9.46 4.48 -4.00
N LEU A 94 8.30 4.75 -3.41
CA LEU A 94 7.19 5.44 -4.10
C LEU A 94 7.48 6.92 -4.32
N ASP A 95 8.12 7.58 -3.36
CA ASP A 95 8.52 8.99 -3.51
C ASP A 95 9.51 9.14 -4.68
N ALA A 96 10.49 8.24 -4.77
CA ALA A 96 11.44 8.19 -5.89
C ALA A 96 10.74 7.91 -7.23
N PHE A 97 9.75 7.01 -7.26
CA PHE A 97 8.96 6.73 -8.46
C PHE A 97 8.17 7.96 -8.94
N VAL A 98 7.53 8.69 -8.02
CA VAL A 98 6.77 9.91 -8.35
C VAL A 98 7.72 11.02 -8.81
N GLN A 99 8.90 11.15 -8.18
CA GLN A 99 9.93 12.08 -8.64
C GLN A 99 10.38 11.74 -10.07
N ARG A 100 10.65 10.48 -10.36
CA ARG A 100 11.00 10.02 -11.71
C ARG A 100 9.90 10.35 -12.72
N ALA A 101 8.63 10.13 -12.37
CA ALA A 101 7.51 10.49 -13.24
C ALA A 101 7.49 12.00 -13.55
N ALA A 102 7.82 12.86 -12.58
CA ALA A 102 7.96 14.29 -12.83
C ALA A 102 9.15 14.59 -13.76
N ASP A 103 10.32 14.00 -13.49
CA ASP A 103 11.56 14.22 -14.24
C ASP A 103 11.44 13.75 -15.71
N GLU A 104 10.67 12.69 -15.96
CA GLU A 104 10.37 12.15 -17.30
C GLU A 104 9.22 12.93 -18.01
N GLY A 105 8.66 13.95 -17.37
CA GLY A 105 7.61 14.78 -17.96
C GLY A 105 6.22 14.17 -17.97
N HIS A 106 5.97 13.11 -17.18
CA HIS A 106 4.63 12.54 -17.02
C HIS A 106 3.72 13.38 -16.12
N LEU A 107 4.28 14.29 -15.31
CA LEU A 107 3.53 15.24 -14.48
C LEU A 107 3.68 16.66 -15.01
N ARG A 108 2.67 17.52 -14.81
CA ARG A 108 2.78 18.93 -15.16
C ARG A 108 3.90 19.60 -14.36
N PRO A 109 4.61 20.59 -14.96
CA PRO A 109 5.75 21.24 -14.30
C PRO A 109 5.37 22.09 -13.07
N ASP A 110 4.09 22.47 -12.91
CA ASP A 110 3.58 23.19 -11.74
C ASP A 110 3.17 22.26 -10.59
N VAL A 111 3.14 20.94 -10.81
CA VAL A 111 2.77 19.95 -9.80
C VAL A 111 4.00 19.52 -9.01
N SER A 112 3.97 19.77 -7.69
CA SER A 112 4.98 19.22 -6.77
C SER A 112 4.89 17.69 -6.70
N PRO A 113 6.01 16.95 -6.77
CA PRO A 113 6.04 15.50 -6.57
C PRO A 113 5.45 15.06 -5.23
N ALA A 114 5.66 15.84 -4.16
CA ALA A 114 5.08 15.54 -2.84
C ALA A 114 3.55 15.67 -2.83
N TRP A 115 3.01 16.65 -3.57
CA TRP A 115 1.56 16.77 -3.75
C TRP A 115 1.00 15.60 -4.57
N ALA A 116 1.64 15.25 -5.69
CA ALA A 116 1.24 14.11 -6.50
C ALA A 116 1.26 12.81 -5.68
N ARG A 117 2.31 12.58 -4.88
CA ARG A 117 2.40 11.44 -3.97
C ARG A 117 1.21 11.36 -2.99
N ALA A 118 0.83 12.49 -2.39
CA ALA A 118 -0.30 12.56 -1.48
C ALA A 118 -1.64 12.29 -2.18
N VAL A 119 -1.83 12.79 -3.40
CA VAL A 119 -3.03 12.50 -4.21
C VAL A 119 -3.10 11.01 -4.53
N LEU A 120 -2.00 10.39 -4.94
CA LEU A 120 -1.94 8.94 -5.21
C LEU A 120 -2.35 8.13 -3.98
N ASP A 121 -1.84 8.49 -2.79
CA ASP A 121 -2.24 7.83 -1.53
C ASP A 121 -3.75 7.92 -1.30
N GLN A 122 -4.36 9.10 -1.51
CA GLN A 122 -5.79 9.29 -1.29
C GLN A 122 -6.65 8.53 -2.31
N LEU A 123 -6.22 8.44 -3.56
CA LEU A 123 -6.91 7.67 -4.59
C LEU A 123 -6.89 6.17 -4.28
N VAL A 124 -5.72 5.63 -3.91
CA VAL A 124 -5.56 4.24 -3.50
C VAL A 124 -6.39 3.92 -2.26
N ASP A 125 -6.30 4.76 -1.21
CA ASP A 125 -7.05 4.57 0.04
C ASP A 125 -8.57 4.61 -0.21
N SER A 126 -9.02 5.52 -1.07
CA SER A 126 -10.43 5.62 -1.48
C SER A 126 -10.90 4.35 -2.22
N MET A 127 -10.15 3.86 -3.21
CA MET A 127 -10.51 2.63 -3.94
C MET A 127 -10.42 1.36 -3.08
N ALA A 128 -9.51 1.35 -2.11
CA ALA A 128 -9.40 0.24 -1.17
C ALA A 128 -10.61 0.19 -0.23
N HIS A 129 -11.02 1.33 0.34
CA HIS A 129 -11.91 1.35 1.49
C HIS A 129 -13.31 1.91 1.25
N ARG A 130 -13.48 2.79 0.25
CA ARG A 130 -14.78 3.42 -0.06
C ARG A 130 -15.49 2.75 -1.23
N PHE A 131 -14.74 2.09 -2.10
CA PHE A 131 -15.25 1.36 -3.27
C PHE A 131 -14.73 -0.09 -3.31
N PRO A 132 -14.88 -0.88 -2.22
CA PRO A 132 -14.34 -2.23 -2.15
C PRO A 132 -14.95 -3.20 -3.18
N GLU A 133 -16.13 -2.88 -3.71
CA GLU A 133 -16.84 -3.64 -4.75
C GLU A 133 -16.15 -3.59 -6.12
N VAL A 134 -15.32 -2.58 -6.37
CA VAL A 134 -14.59 -2.44 -7.63
C VAL A 134 -13.44 -3.44 -7.66
N ALA A 135 -13.33 -4.23 -8.73
CA ALA A 135 -12.27 -5.22 -8.88
C ALA A 135 -10.89 -4.51 -8.97
N PRO A 136 -9.81 -5.08 -8.40
CA PRO A 136 -8.50 -4.42 -8.37
C PRO A 136 -7.97 -3.92 -9.73
N PRO A 137 -8.09 -4.67 -10.84
CA PRO A 137 -7.65 -4.17 -12.15
C PRO A 137 -8.44 -2.92 -12.59
N GLN A 138 -9.76 -2.94 -12.42
CA GLN A 138 -10.63 -1.81 -12.77
C GLN A 138 -10.37 -0.59 -11.86
N ALA A 139 -10.08 -0.83 -10.58
CA ALA A 139 -9.71 0.24 -9.67
C ALA A 139 -8.36 0.85 -10.05
N ALA A 140 -7.40 0.04 -10.51
CA ALA A 140 -6.12 0.51 -11.04
C ALA A 140 -6.31 1.37 -12.28
N ASP A 141 -7.13 0.94 -13.25
CA ASP A 141 -7.49 1.76 -14.42
C ASP A 141 -8.02 3.14 -14.00
N LEU A 142 -9.00 3.19 -13.10
CA LEU A 142 -9.61 4.44 -12.64
C LEU A 142 -8.61 5.36 -11.92
N VAL A 143 -7.76 4.80 -11.06
CA VAL A 143 -6.76 5.57 -10.31
C VAL A 143 -5.69 6.11 -11.24
N VAL A 144 -5.16 5.27 -12.15
CA VAL A 144 -4.13 5.66 -13.12
C VAL A 144 -4.66 6.76 -14.03
N ASP A 145 -5.86 6.57 -14.59
CA ASP A 145 -6.50 7.54 -15.47
C ASP A 145 -6.76 8.87 -14.74
N THR A 146 -7.34 8.82 -13.54
CA THR A 146 -7.58 10.02 -12.72
C THR A 146 -6.28 10.74 -12.37
N PHE A 147 -5.24 9.99 -12.01
CA PHE A 147 -3.94 10.55 -11.62
C PHE A 147 -3.23 11.23 -12.79
N LEU A 148 -3.12 10.53 -13.93
CA LEU A 148 -2.41 11.03 -15.12
C LEU A 148 -3.22 12.11 -15.85
N ASN A 149 -4.53 12.02 -15.96
CA ASN A 149 -5.31 13.10 -16.57
C ASN A 149 -5.47 14.30 -15.62
N GLY A 150 -5.47 14.07 -14.30
CA GLY A 150 -5.60 15.11 -13.30
C GLY A 150 -4.31 15.90 -13.04
N LEU A 151 -3.16 15.23 -13.09
CA LEU A 151 -1.84 15.80 -12.74
C LEU A 151 -0.80 15.70 -13.86
N GLY A 152 -1.11 15.00 -14.95
CA GLY A 152 -0.16 14.75 -16.03
C GLY A 152 0.01 15.91 -17.00
N ALA A 153 1.14 15.91 -17.69
CA ALA A 153 1.43 16.83 -18.77
C ALA A 153 0.51 16.56 -19.96
N THR A 154 -0.03 17.64 -20.56
CA THR A 154 -0.81 17.61 -21.81
C THR A 154 0.05 17.30 -23.03
#